data_AF-A0A0R3PNT6-F1
#
_entry.id   AF-A0A0R3PNT6-F1
#
_cell.length_a   1.000
_cell.length_b   1.000
_cell.length_c   1.000
_cell.angle_alpha   90.00
_cell.angle_beta   90.00
_cell.angle_gamma   90.00
#
_symmetry.space_group_name_H-M   'P 1'
#
loop_
_entity.id
_entity.type
_entity.pdbx_description
1 polymer ?
#
loop_
_entity_poly.entity_id
_entity_poly.type
_entity_poly.pdbx_seq_one_letter_code
_entity_poly.pdbx_strand_id
1 'polypeptide(L)'
;MKAMHRETRPTAPLSPSGRIRKSSAERKEKLKVESTLRRLVGSDEDSSQLELVLSTIRYIRELQSQLENNKENELPDGLQDLLAQCSVSKPEAA
;
A
#
# COMPACT_ATOMS: atom_id res chain seq x y z
N MET A 1 -54.69 45.41 13.36
CA MET A 1 -54.48 44.42 12.28
C MET A 1 -53.01 44.43 11.90
N LYS A 2 -52.35 43.26 11.93
CA LYS A 2 -50.92 43.10 11.59
C LYS A 2 -50.77 43.09 10.06
N ALA A 3 -49.91 43.94 9.52
CA ALA A 3 -49.36 43.76 8.18
C ALA A 3 -47.87 43.44 8.32
N MET A 4 -47.52 42.20 7.97
CA MET A 4 -46.17 41.66 8.00
C MET A 4 -45.65 41.68 6.56
N HIS A 5 -44.67 42.52 6.26
CA HIS A 5 -43.92 42.45 5.00
C HIS A 5 -42.46 42.13 5.31
N ARG A 6 -42.20 40.83 5.26
CA ARG A 6 -40.88 40.20 5.34
C ARG A 6 -40.22 40.39 3.98
N GLU A 7 -39.26 41.30 3.89
CA GLU A 7 -38.36 41.41 2.73
C GLU A 7 -37.51 40.13 2.66
N THR A 8 -37.90 39.18 1.82
CA THR A 8 -37.08 38.02 1.49
C THR A 8 -36.06 38.42 0.44
N ARG A 9 -34.85 38.79 0.88
CA ARG A 9 -33.66 38.85 0.04
C ARG A 9 -33.48 37.50 -0.66
N PRO A 10 -33.36 37.43 -1.99
CA PRO A 10 -32.94 36.20 -2.64
C PRO A 10 -31.46 35.96 -2.29
N THR A 11 -31.20 35.06 -1.35
CA THR A 11 -29.86 34.50 -1.14
C THR A 11 -29.61 33.55 -2.30
N ALA A 12 -28.98 34.05 -3.36
CA ALA A 12 -28.40 33.19 -4.37
C ALA A 12 -27.44 32.21 -3.67
N PRO A 13 -27.58 30.88 -3.87
CA PRO A 13 -26.58 29.96 -3.36
C PRO A 13 -25.26 30.24 -4.08
N LEU A 14 -24.29 30.77 -3.32
CA LEU A 14 -22.90 30.88 -3.73
C LEU A 14 -22.40 29.49 -4.12
N SER A 15 -21.77 29.44 -5.29
CA SER A 15 -21.12 28.32 -5.97
C SER A 15 -20.80 27.09 -5.12
N PRO A 16 -20.99 25.85 -5.65
CA PRO A 16 -20.36 24.68 -5.05
C PRO A 16 -18.85 24.85 -5.21
N SER A 17 -18.22 25.31 -4.13
CA SER A 17 -16.78 25.29 -3.92
C SER A 17 -16.25 23.95 -4.43
N GLY A 18 -15.35 24.01 -5.41
CA GLY A 18 -14.70 22.89 -6.07
C GLY A 18 -13.79 22.09 -5.13
N ARG A 19 -14.30 21.63 -3.99
CA ARG A 19 -13.76 20.43 -3.33
C ARG A 19 -14.04 19.30 -4.29
N ILE A 20 -13.04 18.98 -5.12
CA ILE A 20 -12.94 17.68 -5.77
C ILE A 20 -13.16 16.66 -4.66
N ARG A 21 -14.38 16.12 -4.58
CA ARG A 21 -14.70 15.10 -3.58
C ARG A 21 -13.83 13.93 -3.99
N LYS A 22 -12.89 13.51 -3.12
CA LYS A 22 -12.18 12.25 -3.30
C LYS A 22 -13.19 11.21 -3.76
N SER A 23 -12.94 10.60 -4.92
CA SER A 23 -13.94 9.73 -5.52
C SER A 23 -14.24 8.59 -4.55
N SER A 24 -15.47 8.06 -4.58
CA SER A 24 -15.81 6.92 -3.73
C SER A 24 -14.86 5.73 -3.97
N ALA A 25 -14.30 5.63 -5.18
CA ALA A 25 -13.25 4.68 -5.54
C ALA A 25 -11.94 4.95 -4.76
N GLU A 26 -11.45 6.19 -4.73
CA GLU A 26 -10.22 6.56 -3.98
C GLU A 26 -10.34 6.24 -2.49
N ARG A 27 -11.52 6.49 -1.89
CA ARG A 27 -11.76 6.14 -0.48
C ARG A 27 -11.74 4.63 -0.24
N LYS A 28 -12.36 3.85 -1.14
CA LYS A 28 -12.37 2.39 -1.07
C LYS A 28 -10.96 1.82 -1.21
N GLU A 29 -10.17 2.37 -2.13
CA GLU A 29 -8.79 1.98 -2.33
C GLU A 29 -7.93 2.27 -1.10
N LYS A 30 -8.05 3.46 -0.51
CA LYS A 30 -7.35 3.79 0.74
C LYS A 30 -7.63 2.76 1.83
N LEU A 31 -8.88 2.38 2.05
CA LEU A 31 -9.27 1.40 3.06
C LEU A 31 -8.68 0.01 2.77
N LYS A 32 -8.66 -0.40 1.50
CA LYS A 32 -8.02 -1.67 1.10
C LYS A 32 -6.53 -1.67 1.37
N VAL A 33 -5.83 -0.58 1.03
CA VAL A 33 -4.40 -0.42 1.28
C VAL A 33 -4.13 -0.48 2.78
N GLU A 34 -4.90 0.26 3.57
CA GLU A 34 -4.75 0.31 5.02
C GLU A 34 -4.95 -1.08 5.67
N SER A 35 -6.02 -1.79 5.31
CA SER A 35 -6.27 -3.16 5.79
C SER A 35 -5.18 -4.15 5.38
N THR A 36 -4.65 -4.01 4.16
CA THR A 36 -3.56 -4.87 3.68
C THR A 36 -2.28 -4.61 4.48
N LEU A 37 -1.93 -3.35 4.72
CA LEU A 37 -0.76 -2.98 5.51
C LEU A 37 -0.89 -3.51 6.95
N ARG A 38 -2.04 -3.33 7.61
CA ARG A 38 -2.27 -3.84 8.98
C ARG A 38 -2.01 -5.34 9.06
N ARG A 39 -2.53 -6.11 8.10
CA ARG A 39 -2.34 -7.56 8.02
C ARG A 39 -0.89 -7.97 7.80
N LEU A 40 -0.17 -7.27 6.91
CA LEU A 40 1.22 -7.58 6.59
C LEU A 40 2.17 -7.28 7.75
N VAL A 41 1.92 -6.18 8.47
CA VAL A 41 2.82 -5.69 9.52
C VAL A 41 2.40 -6.14 10.93
N GLY A 42 1.28 -6.87 11.04
CA GLY A 42 0.74 -7.34 12.32
C GLY A 42 0.30 -6.21 13.24
N SER A 43 -0.27 -5.13 12.69
CA SER A 43 -0.71 -3.96 13.48
C SER A 43 -2.16 -4.10 13.92
N ASP A 44 -2.46 -3.65 15.14
CA ASP A 44 -3.84 -3.60 15.67
C ASP A 44 -4.75 -2.74 14.81
N GLU A 45 -6.05 -3.06 14.78
CA GLU A 45 -7.06 -2.29 14.03
C GLU A 45 -7.28 -0.87 14.59
N ASP A 46 -6.99 -0.68 15.88
CA ASP A 46 -7.14 0.61 16.57
C ASP A 46 -5.91 1.52 16.42
N SER A 47 -4.82 1.04 15.82
CA SER A 47 -3.59 1.83 15.70
C SER A 47 -3.80 3.04 14.77
N SER A 48 -3.19 4.16 15.14
CA SER A 48 -3.24 5.38 14.34
C SER A 48 -2.58 5.18 12.97
N GLN A 49 -2.96 6.00 11.99
CA GLN A 49 -2.36 5.96 10.66
C GLN A 49 -0.84 6.18 10.70
N LEU A 50 -0.35 7.03 11.62
CA LEU A 50 1.08 7.29 11.80
C LEU A 50 1.80 6.03 12.32
N GLU A 51 1.25 5.37 13.33
CA GLU A 51 1.81 4.13 13.89
C GLU A 51 1.83 2.99 12.87
N LEU A 52 0.79 2.88 12.03
CA LEU A 52 0.74 1.90 10.95
C LEU A 52 1.87 2.14 9.95
N VAL A 53 2.11 3.40 9.54
CA VAL A 53 3.19 3.75 8.62
C VAL A 53 4.55 3.48 9.25
N LEU A 54 4.77 3.87 10.50
CA LEU A 54 6.03 3.62 11.20
C LEU A 54 6.30 2.11 11.36
N SER A 55 5.27 1.32 11.68
CA SER A 55 5.38 -0.14 11.76
C SER A 55 5.67 -0.77 10.39
N THR A 56 5.09 -0.24 9.32
CA THR A 56 5.39 -0.64 7.94
C THR A 56 6.86 -0.36 7.59
N ILE A 57 7.37 0.83 7.91
CA ILE A 57 8.78 1.18 7.67
C ILE A 57 9.71 0.24 8.45
N ARG A 58 9.40 -0.05 9.72
CA ARG A 58 10.18 -0.98 10.54
C ARG A 58 10.20 -2.38 9.93
N TYR A 59 9.05 -2.88 9.49
CA TYR A 59 8.93 -4.19 8.85
C TYR A 59 9.75 -4.29 7.55
N ILE A 60 9.72 -3.25 6.70
CA ILE A 60 10.53 -3.22 5.48
C ILE A 60 12.03 -3.30 5.81
N ARG A 61 12.51 -2.53 6.79
CA ARG A 61 13.92 -2.55 7.20
C ARG A 61 14.35 -3.90 7.76
N GLU A 62 13.47 -4.55 8.51
CA GLU A 62 13.70 -5.90 9.02
C GLU A 62 13.83 -6.91 7.87
N LEU A 63 12.93 -6.86 6.89
CA LEU A 63 13.03 -7.72 5.69
C LEU A 63 14.32 -7.46 4.90
N GLN A 64 14.73 -6.19 4.75
CA GLN A 64 15.99 -5.84 4.10
C GLN A 64 17.19 -6.43 4.86
N SER A 65 17.22 -6.28 6.18
CA SER A 65 18.24 -6.88 7.04
C SER A 65 18.29 -8.41 6.90
N GLN A 66 17.12 -9.06 6.85
CA GLN A 66 17.05 -10.50 6.64
C GLN A 66 17.60 -10.92 5.27
N LEU A 67 17.34 -10.15 4.21
CA LEU A 67 17.87 -10.44 2.87
C LEU A 67 19.38 -10.22 2.78
N GLU A 68 19.91 -9.19 3.45
CA GLU A 68 21.35 -8.89 3.46
C GLU A 68 22.15 -9.88 4.33
N ASN A 69 21.56 -10.34 5.44
CA ASN A 69 22.25 -11.19 6.41
C ASN A 69 22.02 -12.69 6.19
N ASN A 70 20.98 -13.12 5.48
CA ASN A 70 20.80 -14.53 5.11
C ASN A 70 21.65 -14.90 3.89
N LYS A 71 22.94 -15.14 4.13
CA LYS A 71 23.82 -15.82 3.16
C LYS A 71 23.46 -17.28 2.92
N GLU A 72 22.50 -17.85 3.66
CA GLU A 72 22.06 -19.25 3.47
C GLU A 72 21.25 -19.48 2.18
N ASN A 73 20.82 -18.42 1.47
CA ASN A 73 20.29 -18.54 0.11
C ASN A 73 21.37 -18.56 -0.97
N GLU A 74 22.64 -18.39 -0.60
CA GLU A 74 23.76 -18.64 -1.50
C GLU A 74 23.83 -20.16 -1.69
N LEU A 75 23.66 -20.62 -2.93
CA LEU A 75 23.77 -22.05 -3.24
C LEU A 75 25.10 -22.54 -2.64
N PRO A 76 25.12 -23.59 -1.80
CA PRO A 76 26.37 -24.07 -1.23
C PRO A 76 27.32 -24.35 -2.40
N ASP A 77 28.56 -23.86 -2.30
CA ASP A 77 29.50 -23.83 -3.43
C ASP A 77 29.62 -25.19 -4.13
N GLY A 78 29.53 -26.29 -3.37
CA GLY A 78 29.56 -27.66 -3.90
C GLY A 78 28.36 -28.07 -4.79
N LEU A 79 27.23 -27.37 -4.73
CA LEU A 79 26.08 -27.61 -5.62
C LEU A 79 26.14 -26.76 -6.90
N GLN A 80 26.81 -25.60 -6.88
CA GLN A 80 26.99 -24.79 -8.09
C GLN A 80 27.79 -25.54 -9.16
N ASP A 81 28.86 -26.22 -8.75
CA ASP A 81 29.67 -27.05 -9.65
C ASP A 81 28.91 -28.26 -10.19
N LEU A 82 27.99 -28.83 -9.41
CA LEU A 82 27.16 -29.96 -9.84
C LEU A 82 26.13 -29.53 -10.90
N LEU A 83 25.47 -28.39 -10.69
CA LEU A 83 24.52 -27.81 -11.66
C LEU A 83 25.19 -27.34 -12.95
N ALA A 84 26.40 -26.78 -12.85
CA ALA A 84 27.21 -26.42 -14.01
C ALA A 84 27.59 -27.65 -14.85
N GLN A 85 27.91 -28.78 -14.19
CA GLN A 85 28.21 -30.05 -14.86
C GLN A 85 26.97 -30.76 -15.43
N CYS A 86 25.79 -30.54 -14.85
CA CYS A 86 24.52 -31.11 -15.33
C CYS A 86 23.86 -30.32 -16.46
N SER A 87 24.49 -29.26 -16.98
CA SER A 87 24.02 -28.56 -18.17
C SER A 87 24.21 -29.45 -19.41
N VAL A 88 23.25 -30.36 -19.62
CA VAL A 88 23.18 -31.21 -20.80
C VAL A 88 22.97 -30.32 -22.02
N SER A 89 23.95 -30.35 -22.93
CA SER A 89 23.90 -29.73 -24.24
C SER A 89 22.57 -30.05 -24.92
N LYS A 90 21.81 -29.00 -25.22
CA LYS A 90 20.65 -29.05 -26.12
C LYS A 90 21.06 -29.80 -27.39
N PRO A 91 20.42 -30.91 -27.78
CA PRO A 91 20.73 -31.53 -29.06
C PRO A 91 20.24 -30.54 -30.13
N GLU A 92 21.19 -30.08 -30.94
CA GLU A 92 20.94 -29.35 -32.17
C GLU A 92 20.16 -30.30 -33.09
N ALA A 93 18.86 -30.03 -33.23
CA ALA A 93 18.00 -30.77 -34.14
C ALA A 93 18.40 -30.39 -35.57
N ALA A 94 18.98 -31.36 -36.28
CA ALA A 94 19.16 -31.36 -37.72
C ALA A 94 17.81 -31.42 -38.46
#